data_AF-A0A9D3X2X6-F1
#
_entry.id   AF-A0A9D3X2X6-F1
#
_cell.length_a   1.000
_cell.length_b   1.000
_cell.length_c   1.000
_cell.angle_alpha   90.00
_cell.angle_beta   90.00
_cell.angle_gamma   90.00
#
_symmetry.space_group_name_H-M   'P 1'
#
loop_
_entity.id
_entity.type
_entity.pdbx_description
1 polymer ?
#
loop_
_entity_poly.entity_id
_entity_poly.type
_entity_poly.pdbx_seq_one_letter_code
_entity_poly.pdbx_strand_id
1 'polypeptide(L)'
;MENENSRIPVYSFHHPAALSRGGPTDTQTPFPSKKQRINEKVEPEFSKDPNFTFSSNVPEDGVFKAKNQGLCRSTKKAEPLSKKAATTARGPLSRYRLETELKTKNQLLEIAKQQLHSKLAGAQGTIKDLREKNEVLEEEVQKLKKFEDNCMVILESRNIDPVTGNEILEEEDTKECQKQTMLLTEKLKEELRLFSQMAAKQEELLTATAMWKLAENDRNNFLEKQTSFQRETEEYAAIIGQMELLLDT
;
A
#
# COMPACT_ATOMS: atom_id res chain seq x y z
N MET A 1 -2.62 -25.84 -30.11
CA MET A 1 -2.93 -25.25 -28.80
C MET A 1 -1.62 -24.69 -28.27
N GLU A 2 -1.43 -23.40 -28.49
CA GLU A 2 -0.22 -22.68 -28.13
C GLU A 2 -0.41 -22.17 -26.70
N ASN A 3 0.38 -22.71 -25.76
CA ASN A 3 0.47 -22.18 -24.41
C ASN A 3 1.67 -21.24 -24.37
N GLU A 4 1.42 -19.95 -24.54
CA GLU A 4 2.44 -18.93 -24.31
C GLU A 4 2.58 -18.67 -22.81
N ASN A 5 3.73 -19.08 -22.29
CA ASN A 5 4.15 -18.91 -20.91
C ASN A 5 4.39 -17.43 -20.61
N SER A 6 3.57 -16.84 -19.73
CA SER A 6 3.84 -15.52 -19.15
C SER A 6 5.15 -15.54 -18.35
N ARG A 7 6.14 -14.82 -18.87
CA ARG A 7 7.48 -14.67 -18.29
C ARG A 7 7.54 -13.36 -17.51
N ILE A 8 7.16 -13.40 -16.24
CA ILE A 8 7.44 -12.28 -15.32
C ILE A 8 8.89 -12.46 -14.84
N PRO A 9 9.78 -11.47 -15.01
CA PRO A 9 11.14 -11.55 -14.51
C PRO A 9 11.15 -11.34 -12.98
N VAL A 10 11.56 -12.38 -12.25
CA VAL A 10 11.86 -12.27 -10.81
C VAL A 10 13.22 -11.59 -10.66
N TYR A 11 13.22 -10.37 -10.13
CA TYR A 11 14.45 -9.65 -9.81
C TYR A 11 15.02 -10.20 -8.50
N SER A 12 16.06 -11.03 -8.58
CA SER A 12 16.78 -11.54 -7.42
C SER A 12 17.83 -10.52 -6.98
N PHE A 13 17.63 -9.90 -5.82
CA PHE A 13 18.68 -9.13 -5.15
C PHE A 13 19.62 -10.11 -4.43
N HIS A 14 20.83 -10.29 -4.98
CA HIS A 14 21.92 -10.92 -4.26
C HIS A 14 22.40 -9.99 -3.13
N HIS A 15 22.22 -10.41 -1.88
CA HIS A 15 22.92 -9.82 -0.74
C HIS A 15 24.35 -10.37 -0.67
N PRO A 16 25.39 -9.53 -0.49
CA PRO A 16 26.65 -9.99 0.05
C PRO A 16 26.60 -9.94 1.58
N ALA A 17 26.97 -11.06 2.19
CA ALA A 17 27.24 -11.16 3.62
C ALA A 17 28.58 -10.49 3.95
N ALA A 18 28.62 -9.69 5.03
CA ALA A 18 29.85 -9.37 5.75
C ALA A 18 29.56 -9.07 7.23
N LEU A 19 30.24 -9.82 8.10
CA LEU A 19 30.38 -9.57 9.53
C LEU A 19 31.18 -8.27 9.78
N SER A 20 30.84 -7.52 10.83
CA SER A 20 31.72 -7.33 12.02
C SER A 20 31.31 -6.12 12.89
N ARG A 21 30.95 -6.45 14.13
CA ARG A 21 31.15 -5.77 15.43
C ARG A 21 31.94 -4.44 15.49
N GLY A 22 31.37 -3.47 16.21
CA GLY A 22 32.08 -2.44 16.99
C GLY A 22 31.41 -1.05 17.02
N GLY A 23 30.87 -0.61 18.17
CA GLY A 23 30.52 0.80 18.45
C GLY A 23 31.64 1.52 19.21
N PRO A 24 31.42 2.69 19.88
CA PRO A 24 30.36 3.69 19.75
C PRO A 24 30.93 5.14 19.60
N THR A 25 30.12 6.15 19.22
CA THR A 25 30.33 7.54 19.68
C THR A 25 29.09 8.41 19.52
N ASP A 26 28.78 9.14 20.60
CA ASP A 26 27.78 10.20 20.73
C ASP A 26 27.95 11.34 19.73
N THR A 27 26.84 11.83 19.17
CA THR A 27 26.60 13.29 19.09
C THR A 27 25.10 13.59 18.98
N GLN A 28 24.61 14.40 19.92
CA GLN A 28 23.26 14.94 20.02
C GLN A 28 22.97 16.04 18.97
N THR A 29 21.66 16.34 18.87
CA THR A 29 21.00 17.62 18.50
C THR A 29 20.39 17.68 17.08
N PRO A 30 19.37 18.55 16.83
CA PRO A 30 17.97 18.28 17.17
C PRO A 30 17.00 18.55 16.00
N PHE A 31 15.81 17.94 16.07
CA PHE A 31 14.68 18.20 15.18
C PHE A 31 14.15 19.64 15.27
N PRO A 32 13.78 20.28 14.15
CA PRO A 32 12.87 21.40 14.18
C PRO A 32 11.43 20.94 13.88
N SER A 33 10.57 21.15 14.88
CA SER A 33 9.11 21.04 14.82
C SER A 33 8.45 22.24 14.11
N LYS A 34 7.25 21.97 13.58
CA LYS A 34 6.10 22.86 13.35
C LYS A 34 6.26 24.02 12.35
N LYS A 35 5.59 23.88 11.20
CA LYS A 35 4.90 25.00 10.55
C LYS A 35 3.41 24.70 10.41
N GLN A 36 2.66 25.44 11.22
CA GLN A 36 1.22 25.61 11.23
C GLN A 36 0.78 26.20 9.88
N ARG A 37 -0.01 25.45 9.10
CA ARG A 37 -0.75 26.00 7.96
C ARG A 37 -1.98 26.72 8.49
N ILE A 38 -1.99 28.03 8.34
CA ILE A 38 -3.20 28.84 8.51
C ILE A 38 -4.08 28.55 7.28
N ASN A 39 -5.24 27.95 7.54
CA ASN A 39 -6.35 27.95 6.61
C ASN A 39 -6.96 29.36 6.65
N GLU A 40 -6.91 30.08 5.53
CA GLU A 40 -7.85 31.17 5.31
C GLU A 40 -8.42 31.05 3.90
N LYS A 41 -9.71 30.74 3.87
CA LYS A 41 -10.55 30.63 2.68
C LYS A 41 -10.91 32.06 2.29
N VAL A 42 -10.30 32.60 1.25
CA VAL A 42 -10.77 33.86 0.64
C VAL A 42 -11.07 33.58 -0.83
N GLU A 43 -12.36 33.60 -1.10
CA GLU A 43 -13.02 33.59 -2.41
C GLU A 43 -12.59 34.84 -3.21
N PRO A 44 -12.18 34.73 -4.48
CA PRO A 44 -11.89 35.92 -5.28
C PRO A 44 -13.17 36.45 -5.93
N GLU A 45 -13.70 37.53 -5.35
CA GLU A 45 -14.67 38.41 -6.02
C GLU A 45 -13.99 39.10 -7.22
N PHE A 46 -14.55 38.88 -8.40
CA PHE A 46 -14.21 39.64 -9.60
C PHE A 46 -14.86 41.03 -9.54
N SER A 47 -14.07 42.10 -9.45
CA SER A 47 -14.55 43.42 -9.92
C SER A 47 -13.44 44.39 -10.38
N LYS A 48 -13.56 44.77 -11.66
CA LYS A 48 -13.31 46.05 -12.35
C LYS A 48 -11.95 46.78 -12.31
N ASP A 49 -11.40 46.88 -13.53
CA ASP A 49 -10.54 47.89 -14.18
C ASP A 49 -9.20 48.31 -13.53
N PRO A 50 -8.05 48.12 -14.21
CA PRO A 50 -6.76 48.60 -13.73
C PRO A 50 -6.58 50.09 -14.03
N ASN A 51 -6.58 50.90 -12.97
CA ASN A 51 -6.17 52.29 -13.02
C ASN A 51 -4.63 52.37 -13.05
N PHE A 52 -4.06 52.70 -14.20
CA PHE A 52 -2.60 52.88 -14.37
C PHE A 52 -2.15 54.14 -13.63
N THR A 53 -1.53 53.95 -12.46
CA THR A 53 -0.87 55.04 -11.73
C THR A 53 0.64 54.91 -11.88
N PHE A 54 1.25 55.78 -12.67
CA PHE A 54 2.71 55.85 -12.83
C PHE A 54 3.30 56.60 -11.63
N SER A 55 3.62 55.89 -10.55
CA SER A 55 4.34 56.46 -9.41
C SER A 55 5.83 56.28 -9.59
N SER A 56 6.50 57.38 -9.90
CA SER A 56 7.96 57.54 -9.83
C SER A 56 8.43 57.36 -8.39
N ASN A 57 9.28 56.35 -8.13
CA ASN A 57 10.20 56.33 -7.00
C ASN A 57 11.53 55.75 -7.49
N VAL A 58 12.46 56.66 -7.79
CA VAL A 58 13.87 56.35 -8.07
C VAL A 58 14.59 56.21 -6.73
N PRO A 59 15.48 55.22 -6.59
CA PRO A 59 16.75 55.47 -5.89
C PRO A 59 17.93 55.48 -6.86
N GLU A 60 18.80 56.45 -6.60
CA GLU A 60 20.03 56.80 -7.27
C GLU A 60 21.00 55.60 -7.39
N ASP A 61 21.43 55.27 -8.60
CA ASP A 61 22.85 55.30 -9.00
C ASP A 61 22.98 54.87 -10.46
N GLY A 62 23.56 55.72 -11.31
CA GLY A 62 23.66 55.43 -12.74
C GLY A 62 23.92 56.66 -13.58
N VAL A 63 25.17 57.11 -13.55
CA VAL A 63 25.72 58.17 -14.40
C VAL A 63 25.40 57.92 -15.88
N PHE A 64 24.51 58.73 -16.47
CA PHE A 64 24.49 58.99 -17.91
C PHE A 64 24.23 60.47 -18.17
N LYS A 65 25.31 61.19 -18.54
CA LYS A 65 25.26 62.57 -19.01
C LYS A 65 24.57 62.64 -20.38
N ALA A 66 23.49 63.41 -20.49
CA ALA A 66 23.02 63.97 -21.74
C ALA A 66 22.99 65.50 -21.64
N LYS A 67 23.83 66.12 -22.48
CA LYS A 67 24.18 67.54 -22.53
C LYS A 67 22.99 68.37 -23.06
N ASN A 68 22.29 69.07 -22.17
CA ASN A 68 21.40 70.17 -22.55
C ASN A 68 22.25 71.37 -22.98
N GLN A 69 22.28 71.68 -24.28
CA GLN A 69 22.75 73.00 -24.75
C GLN A 69 21.57 73.97 -24.74
N GLY A 70 21.53 74.76 -23.67
CA GLY A 70 20.68 75.94 -23.56
C GLY A 70 21.14 77.06 -24.49
N LEU A 71 20.11 77.70 -25.06
CA LEU A 71 20.09 78.99 -25.74
C LEU A 71 20.78 80.09 -24.92
N CYS A 72 21.64 80.90 -25.55
CA CYS A 72 21.99 82.26 -25.09
C CYS A 72 22.14 83.21 -26.28
N ARG A 73 21.39 84.33 -26.22
CA ARG A 73 21.40 85.44 -27.17
C ARG A 73 22.68 86.28 -27.02
N SER A 74 23.24 86.78 -28.11
CA SER A 74 23.32 88.22 -28.40
C SER A 74 24.21 88.57 -29.62
N THR A 75 23.70 89.49 -30.43
CA THR A 75 24.36 90.50 -31.28
C THR A 75 24.94 90.15 -32.66
N LYS A 76 24.13 90.52 -33.67
CA LYS A 76 24.44 91.32 -34.88
C LYS A 76 25.38 90.70 -35.92
N LYS A 77 24.82 90.25 -37.06
CA LYS A 77 24.85 90.97 -38.36
C LYS A 77 24.14 90.17 -39.48
N ALA A 78 23.42 90.93 -40.31
CA ALA A 78 23.00 90.65 -41.70
C ALA A 78 21.93 89.59 -41.99
N GLU A 79 20.75 90.12 -42.36
CA GLU A 79 19.68 89.52 -43.18
C GLU A 79 20.19 89.13 -44.60
N PRO A 80 19.49 88.27 -45.37
CA PRO A 80 18.22 88.70 -45.97
C PRO A 80 17.08 87.65 -45.98
N LEU A 81 15.93 88.11 -45.51
CA LEU A 81 14.59 88.04 -46.13
C LEU A 81 14.38 87.09 -47.32
N SER A 82 13.65 85.98 -47.11
CA SER A 82 12.74 85.43 -48.13
C SER A 82 11.45 84.87 -47.50
N LYS A 83 10.54 85.83 -47.33
CA LYS A 83 9.08 85.78 -47.26
C LYS A 83 8.39 84.55 -47.90
N LYS A 84 7.42 84.01 -47.12
CA LYS A 84 6.03 83.66 -47.49
C LYS A 84 5.75 82.40 -48.35
N ALA A 85 5.12 81.41 -47.70
CA ALA A 85 3.83 80.79 -48.08
C ALA A 85 3.58 79.62 -47.08
N ALA A 86 2.86 79.78 -45.97
CA ALA A 86 1.40 79.96 -45.91
C ALA A 86 0.66 79.13 -46.98
N THR A 87 0.39 77.87 -46.63
CA THR A 87 -0.97 77.32 -46.66
C THR A 87 -1.84 77.69 -47.86
N THR A 88 -1.64 77.07 -49.04
CA THR A 88 -2.68 76.80 -50.07
C THR A 88 -2.05 76.30 -51.38
N ALA A 89 -1.62 75.03 -51.42
CA ALA A 89 -1.36 74.33 -52.69
C ALA A 89 -1.46 72.79 -52.51
N ARG A 90 -2.45 72.32 -51.75
CA ARG A 90 -2.77 70.88 -51.71
C ARG A 90 -3.83 70.60 -52.76
N GLY A 91 -3.40 70.40 -54.01
CA GLY A 91 -4.29 70.09 -55.12
C GLY A 91 -5.07 68.77 -54.92
N PRO A 92 -6.16 68.54 -55.67
CA PRO A 92 -7.03 67.36 -55.55
C PRO A 92 -6.29 66.01 -55.55
N LEU A 93 -5.18 65.92 -56.29
CA LEU A 93 -4.35 64.72 -56.41
C LEU A 93 -3.65 64.31 -55.08
N SER A 94 -3.23 65.28 -54.27
CA SER A 94 -2.61 65.02 -52.95
C SER A 94 -3.62 64.55 -51.92
N ARG A 95 -4.87 65.00 -52.02
CA ARG A 95 -5.97 64.54 -51.17
C ARG A 95 -6.34 63.10 -51.49
N TYR A 96 -6.43 62.75 -52.77
CA TYR A 96 -6.73 61.39 -53.21
C TYR A 96 -5.66 60.38 -52.75
N ARG A 97 -4.37 60.71 -52.87
CA ARG A 97 -3.27 59.87 -52.37
C ARG A 97 -3.33 59.63 -50.86
N LEU A 98 -3.69 60.66 -50.08
CA LEU A 98 -3.86 60.53 -48.64
C LEU A 98 -5.07 59.65 -48.29
N GLU A 99 -6.15 59.77 -49.05
CA GLU A 99 -7.36 58.98 -48.86
C GLU A 99 -7.14 57.49 -49.17
N THR A 100 -6.40 57.17 -50.22
CA THR A 100 -6.04 55.78 -50.53
C THR A 100 -5.10 55.18 -49.48
N GLU A 101 -4.10 55.93 -49.03
CA GLU A 101 -3.21 55.50 -47.94
C GLU A 101 -3.98 55.27 -46.63
N LEU A 102 -4.94 56.14 -46.30
CA LEU A 102 -5.79 55.98 -45.13
C LEU A 102 -6.66 54.72 -45.23
N LYS A 103 -7.23 54.46 -46.40
CA LYS A 103 -7.99 53.23 -46.66
C LYS A 103 -7.12 51.99 -46.47
N THR A 104 -5.91 51.98 -47.01
CA THR A 104 -4.96 50.86 -46.84
C THR A 104 -4.57 50.65 -45.37
N LYS A 105 -4.28 51.73 -44.64
CA LYS A 105 -3.96 51.66 -43.20
C LYS A 105 -5.14 51.15 -42.38
N ASN A 106 -6.36 51.61 -42.68
CA ASN A 106 -7.57 51.15 -42.02
C ASN A 106 -7.83 49.66 -42.29
N GLN A 107 -7.64 49.21 -43.53
CA GLN A 107 -7.73 47.79 -43.87
C GLN A 107 -6.70 46.92 -43.13
N LEU A 108 -5.46 47.39 -43.00
CA LEU A 108 -4.43 46.69 -42.21
C LEU A 108 -4.81 46.62 -40.72
N LEU A 109 -5.36 47.69 -40.16
CA LEU A 109 -5.86 47.71 -38.78
C LEU A 109 -7.03 46.72 -38.59
N GLU A 110 -7.94 46.62 -39.55
CA GLU A 110 -9.05 45.66 -39.45
C GLU A 110 -8.55 44.21 -39.53
N ILE A 111 -7.55 43.92 -40.37
CA ILE A 111 -6.90 42.59 -40.42
C ILE A 111 -6.20 42.29 -39.08
N ALA A 112 -5.43 43.24 -38.55
CA ALA A 112 -4.74 43.06 -37.27
C ALA A 112 -5.73 42.85 -36.11
N LYS A 113 -6.84 43.60 -36.11
CA LYS A 113 -7.94 43.44 -35.15
C LYS A 113 -8.57 42.06 -35.25
N GLN A 114 -8.90 41.59 -36.46
CA GLN A 114 -9.42 40.24 -36.68
C GLN A 114 -8.43 39.17 -36.19
N GLN A 115 -7.14 39.30 -36.51
CA GLN A 115 -6.11 38.38 -36.05
C GLN A 115 -5.99 38.35 -34.52
N LEU A 116 -6.07 39.50 -33.86
CA LEU A 116 -6.07 39.59 -32.40
C LEU A 116 -7.32 38.93 -31.81
N HIS A 117 -8.50 39.14 -32.40
CA HIS A 117 -9.72 38.46 -31.97
C HIS A 117 -9.61 36.94 -32.12
N SER A 118 -9.07 36.43 -33.24
CA SER A 118 -8.85 34.99 -33.41
C SER A 118 -7.86 34.43 -32.39
N LYS A 119 -6.76 35.14 -32.09
CA LYS A 119 -5.79 34.74 -31.06
C LYS A 119 -6.41 34.75 -29.66
N LEU A 120 -7.21 35.77 -29.34
CA LEU A 120 -7.90 35.88 -28.07
C LEU A 120 -8.89 34.74 -27.89
N ALA A 121 -9.69 34.43 -28.91
CA ALA A 121 -10.62 33.31 -28.88
C ALA A 121 -9.90 31.96 -28.71
N GLY A 122 -8.77 31.76 -29.40
CA GLY A 122 -7.93 30.56 -29.23
C GLY A 122 -7.39 30.42 -27.80
N ALA A 123 -6.83 31.50 -27.25
CA ALA A 123 -6.32 31.50 -25.87
C ALA A 123 -7.44 31.26 -24.84
N GLN A 124 -8.62 31.85 -25.03
CA GLN A 124 -9.78 31.60 -24.18
C GLN A 124 -10.23 30.13 -24.24
N GLY A 125 -10.19 29.51 -25.40
CA GLY A 125 -10.43 28.07 -25.56
C GLY A 125 -9.43 27.23 -24.77
N THR A 126 -8.12 27.50 -24.94
CA THR A 126 -7.08 26.78 -24.19
C THR A 126 -7.20 26.97 -22.67
N ILE A 127 -7.55 28.17 -22.21
CA ILE A 127 -7.78 28.44 -20.78
C ILE A 127 -8.96 27.62 -20.27
N LYS A 128 -10.04 27.48 -21.05
CA LYS A 128 -11.18 26.66 -20.69
C LYS A 128 -10.79 25.18 -20.57
N ASP A 129 -10.09 24.64 -21.58
CA ASP A 129 -9.66 23.24 -21.58
C ASP A 129 -8.71 22.92 -20.42
N LEU A 130 -7.79 23.84 -20.10
CA LEU A 130 -6.88 23.68 -18.97
C LEU A 130 -7.62 23.75 -17.63
N ARG A 131 -8.64 24.60 -17.51
CA ARG A 131 -9.47 24.68 -16.31
C ARG A 131 -10.20 23.38 -16.05
N GLU A 132 -10.83 22.81 -17.07
CA GLU A 132 -11.54 21.53 -16.97
C GLU A 132 -10.60 20.39 -16.55
N LYS A 133 -9.41 20.33 -17.16
CA LYS A 133 -8.37 19.35 -16.77
C LYS A 133 -7.92 19.53 -15.32
N ASN A 134 -7.79 20.78 -14.87
CA ASN A 134 -7.38 21.08 -13.50
C ASN A 134 -8.46 20.65 -12.49
N GLU A 135 -9.75 20.84 -12.80
CA GLU A 135 -10.86 20.36 -11.98
C GLU A 135 -10.85 18.83 -11.83
N VAL A 136 -10.64 18.09 -12.92
CA VAL A 136 -10.51 16.62 -12.87
C VAL A 136 -9.33 16.17 -12.01
N LEU A 137 -8.18 16.83 -12.15
CA LEU A 137 -7.00 16.53 -11.32
C LEU A 137 -7.25 16.82 -9.84
N GLU A 138 -7.94 17.91 -9.52
CA GLU A 138 -8.33 18.23 -8.14
C GLU A 138 -9.24 17.14 -7.53
N GLU A 139 -10.21 16.63 -8.31
CA GLU A 139 -11.04 15.50 -7.89
C GLU A 139 -10.23 14.23 -7.65
N GLU A 140 -9.31 13.90 -8.55
CA GLU A 140 -8.43 12.72 -8.43
C GLU A 140 -7.53 12.81 -7.19
N VAL A 141 -6.93 13.98 -6.94
CA VAL A 141 -6.15 14.25 -5.73
C VAL A 141 -7.00 14.07 -4.48
N GLN A 142 -8.25 14.55 -4.50
CA GLN A 142 -9.16 14.35 -3.36
C GLN A 142 -9.51 12.87 -3.14
N LYS A 143 -9.73 12.10 -4.22
CA LYS A 143 -9.97 10.64 -4.15
C LYS A 143 -8.76 9.91 -3.60
N LEU A 144 -7.55 10.22 -4.08
CA LEU A 144 -6.31 9.63 -3.60
C LEU A 144 -6.05 9.96 -2.14
N LYS A 145 -6.34 11.18 -1.70
CA LYS A 145 -6.22 11.56 -0.29
C LYS A 145 -7.17 10.76 0.61
N LYS A 146 -8.44 10.60 0.20
CA LYS A 146 -9.40 9.74 0.92
C LYS A 146 -8.93 8.29 0.98
N PHE A 147 -8.32 7.80 -0.11
CA PHE A 147 -7.77 6.46 -0.16
C PHE A 147 -6.56 6.31 0.80
N GLU A 148 -5.65 7.27 0.80
CA GLU A 148 -4.52 7.34 1.73
C GLU A 148 -5.00 7.35 3.19
N ASP A 149 -5.95 8.22 3.53
CA ASP A 149 -6.55 8.29 4.87
C ASP A 149 -7.17 6.94 5.27
N ASN A 150 -7.88 6.28 4.34
CA ASN A 150 -8.47 4.97 4.59
C ASN A 150 -7.41 3.88 4.83
N CYS A 151 -6.32 3.87 4.05
CA CYS A 151 -5.19 2.97 4.27
C CYS A 151 -4.57 3.21 5.65
N MET A 152 -4.39 4.48 6.04
CA MET A 152 -3.85 4.86 7.35
C MET A 152 -4.72 4.34 8.49
N VAL A 153 -6.04 4.53 8.41
CA VAL A 153 -7.00 4.00 9.40
C VAL A 153 -6.92 2.48 9.51
N ILE A 154 -6.81 1.75 8.40
CA ILE A 154 -6.68 0.29 8.43
C ILE A 154 -5.40 -0.12 9.14
N LEU A 155 -4.26 0.52 8.81
CA LEU A 155 -2.98 0.24 9.44
C LEU A 155 -3.03 0.52 10.95
N GLU A 156 -3.54 1.68 11.36
CA GLU A 156 -3.71 2.04 12.78
C GLU A 156 -4.63 1.07 13.51
N SER A 157 -5.79 0.73 12.92
CA SER A 157 -6.78 -0.16 13.55
C SER A 157 -6.25 -1.57 13.81
N ARG A 158 -5.30 -2.01 12.99
CA ARG A 158 -4.69 -3.34 13.08
C ARG A 158 -3.29 -3.28 13.69
N ASN A 159 -2.85 -2.11 14.17
CA ASN A 159 -1.49 -1.86 14.65
C ASN A 159 -0.39 -2.37 13.69
N ILE A 160 -0.64 -2.26 12.38
CA ILE A 160 0.27 -2.72 11.35
C ILE A 160 1.31 -1.63 11.11
N ASP A 161 2.59 -1.96 11.34
CA ASP A 161 3.69 -1.10 10.94
C ASP A 161 3.77 -1.07 9.40
N PRO A 162 3.66 0.10 8.75
CA PRO A 162 3.74 0.21 7.28
C PRO A 162 5.06 -0.28 6.69
N VAL A 163 6.14 -0.36 7.49
CA VAL A 163 7.44 -0.87 7.05
C VAL A 163 7.54 -2.39 7.18
N THR A 164 6.89 -2.97 8.19
CA THR A 164 7.00 -4.39 8.56
C THR A 164 5.72 -5.17 8.23
N GLY A 165 4.82 -4.60 7.41
CA GLY A 165 3.42 -5.04 7.25
C GLY A 165 3.15 -6.51 6.87
N ASN A 166 4.17 -7.28 6.48
CA ASN A 166 4.05 -8.72 6.23
C ASN A 166 4.27 -9.60 7.48
N GLU A 167 4.93 -9.12 8.52
CA GLU A 167 5.31 -9.95 9.67
C GLU A 167 4.12 -10.24 10.61
N ILE A 168 3.13 -9.33 10.66
CA ILE A 168 2.03 -9.37 11.65
C ILE A 168 0.89 -10.31 11.22
N LEU A 169 0.53 -10.34 9.92
CA LEU A 169 -0.54 -11.22 9.43
C LEU A 169 -0.15 -12.70 9.56
N GLU A 170 1.10 -13.02 9.25
CA GLU A 170 1.63 -14.37 9.45
C GLU A 170 1.70 -14.69 10.95
N GLU A 171 2.09 -13.75 11.81
CA GLU A 171 2.28 -14.03 13.24
C GLU A 171 0.97 -14.42 13.96
N GLU A 172 -0.17 -13.78 13.68
CA GLU A 172 -1.43 -14.11 14.37
C GLU A 172 -2.02 -15.45 13.92
N ASP A 173 -2.10 -15.68 12.61
CA ASP A 173 -2.60 -16.94 12.04
C ASP A 173 -1.67 -18.13 12.39
N THR A 174 -0.35 -17.91 12.39
CA THR A 174 0.61 -18.94 12.80
C THR A 174 0.53 -19.22 14.30
N LYS A 175 0.32 -18.22 15.16
CA LYS A 175 0.16 -18.43 16.61
C LYS A 175 -1.07 -19.26 16.93
N GLU A 176 -2.20 -18.97 16.31
CA GLU A 176 -3.44 -19.74 16.54
C GLU A 176 -3.31 -21.17 16.00
N CYS A 177 -2.79 -21.33 14.78
CA CYS A 177 -2.49 -22.63 14.19
C CYS A 177 -1.52 -23.45 15.08
N GLN A 178 -0.49 -22.80 15.63
CA GLN A 178 0.48 -23.41 16.54
C GLN A 178 -0.17 -23.88 17.84
N LYS A 179 -1.03 -23.06 18.46
CA LYS A 179 -1.78 -23.44 19.67
C LYS A 179 -2.68 -24.65 19.43
N GLN A 180 -3.43 -24.66 18.32
CA GLN A 180 -4.31 -25.77 17.97
C GLN A 180 -3.51 -27.06 17.71
N THR A 181 -2.39 -26.95 17.00
CA THR A 181 -1.47 -28.07 16.75
C THR A 181 -0.91 -28.64 18.04
N MET A 182 -0.48 -27.77 18.97
CA MET A 182 0.03 -28.18 20.29
C MET A 182 -1.05 -28.92 21.10
N LEU A 183 -2.28 -28.39 21.14
CA LEU A 183 -3.40 -29.01 21.84
C LEU A 183 -3.73 -30.39 21.27
N LEU A 184 -3.81 -30.52 19.94
CA LEU A 184 -4.09 -31.79 19.27
C LEU A 184 -2.97 -32.82 19.54
N THR A 185 -1.73 -32.38 19.55
CA THR A 185 -0.57 -33.24 19.81
C THR A 185 -0.57 -33.78 21.24
N GLU A 186 -0.86 -32.93 22.24
CA GLU A 186 -0.98 -33.40 23.63
C GLU A 186 -2.16 -34.36 23.80
N LYS A 187 -3.31 -34.09 23.16
CA LYS A 187 -4.44 -35.01 23.18
C LYS A 187 -4.09 -36.38 22.58
N LEU A 188 -3.43 -36.39 21.42
CA LEU A 188 -3.00 -37.64 20.78
C LEU A 188 -2.03 -38.43 21.67
N LYS A 189 -1.12 -37.75 22.34
CA LYS A 189 -0.17 -38.34 23.28
C LYS A 189 -0.86 -38.95 24.49
N GLU A 190 -1.89 -38.29 25.03
CA GLU A 190 -2.72 -38.84 26.10
C GLU A 190 -3.50 -40.08 25.65
N GLU A 191 -4.14 -40.02 24.48
CA GLU A 191 -4.86 -41.15 23.89
C GLU A 191 -3.93 -42.35 23.65
N LEU A 192 -2.73 -42.13 23.12
CA LEU A 192 -1.75 -43.19 22.91
C LEU A 192 -1.28 -43.81 24.23
N ARG A 193 -1.04 -42.99 25.26
CA ARG A 193 -0.69 -43.48 26.61
C ARG A 193 -1.80 -44.35 27.20
N LEU A 194 -3.06 -43.93 27.06
CA LEU A 194 -4.22 -44.69 27.50
C LEU A 194 -4.35 -46.00 26.73
N PHE A 195 -4.16 -45.97 25.41
CA PHE A 195 -4.16 -47.15 24.56
C PHE A 195 -3.10 -48.16 25.01
N SER A 196 -1.85 -47.73 25.21
CA SER A 196 -0.78 -48.59 25.70
C SER A 196 -1.09 -49.19 27.08
N GLN A 197 -1.67 -48.42 27.98
CA GLN A 197 -2.08 -48.92 29.30
C GLN A 197 -3.20 -49.97 29.21
N MET A 198 -4.18 -49.75 28.34
CA MET A 198 -5.25 -50.72 28.11
C MET A 198 -4.73 -52.00 27.45
N ALA A 199 -3.80 -51.88 26.48
CA ALA A 199 -3.17 -53.02 25.84
C ALA A 199 -2.42 -53.90 26.87
N ALA A 200 -1.65 -53.27 27.77
CA ALA A 200 -0.96 -54.00 28.85
C ALA A 200 -1.94 -54.72 29.79
N LYS A 201 -3.04 -54.06 30.19
CA LYS A 201 -4.09 -54.70 31.01
C LYS A 201 -4.79 -55.85 30.29
N GLN A 202 -5.02 -55.70 29.00
CA GLN A 202 -5.65 -56.75 28.19
C GLN A 202 -4.74 -57.98 28.07
N GLU A 203 -3.43 -57.78 27.92
CA GLU A 203 -2.44 -58.85 27.91
C GLU A 203 -2.39 -59.60 29.25
N GLU A 204 -2.43 -58.87 30.37
CA GLU A 204 -2.49 -59.46 31.71
C GLU A 204 -3.75 -60.31 31.90
N LEU A 205 -4.91 -59.80 31.47
CA LEU A 205 -6.19 -60.52 31.55
C LEU A 205 -6.17 -61.80 30.71
N LEU A 206 -5.61 -61.75 29.50
CA LEU A 206 -5.48 -62.93 28.64
C LEU A 206 -4.55 -63.97 29.26
N THR A 207 -3.42 -63.55 29.82
CA THR A 207 -2.48 -64.43 30.54
C THR A 207 -3.16 -65.10 31.73
N ALA A 208 -3.85 -64.31 32.58
CA ALA A 208 -4.59 -64.85 33.72
C ALA A 208 -5.67 -65.84 33.27
N THR A 209 -6.43 -65.50 32.21
CA THR A 209 -7.46 -66.39 31.64
C THR A 209 -6.87 -67.71 31.15
N ALA A 210 -5.69 -67.69 30.53
CA ALA A 210 -5.00 -68.90 30.11
C ALA A 210 -4.56 -69.76 31.31
N MET A 211 -4.05 -69.15 32.38
CA MET A 211 -3.68 -69.87 33.61
C MET A 211 -4.89 -70.50 34.29
N TRP A 212 -6.02 -69.79 34.39
CA TRP A 212 -7.26 -70.33 34.95
C TRP A 212 -7.77 -71.53 34.16
N LYS A 213 -7.74 -71.47 32.82
CA LYS A 213 -8.11 -72.62 31.97
C LYS A 213 -7.19 -73.82 32.16
N LEU A 214 -5.89 -73.59 32.34
CA LEU A 214 -4.94 -74.66 32.63
C LEU A 214 -5.24 -75.33 33.97
N ALA A 215 -5.43 -74.54 35.03
CA ALA A 215 -5.78 -75.05 36.36
C ALA A 215 -7.13 -75.80 36.38
N GLU A 216 -8.13 -75.31 35.64
CA GLU A 216 -9.42 -75.99 35.45
C GLU A 216 -9.23 -77.37 34.80
N ASN A 217 -8.39 -77.46 33.77
CA ASN A 217 -8.09 -78.72 33.09
C ASN A 217 -7.38 -79.71 34.02
N ASP A 218 -6.38 -79.24 34.78
CA ASP A 218 -5.68 -80.08 35.76
C ASP A 218 -6.62 -80.58 36.86
N ARG A 219 -7.54 -79.73 37.33
CA ARG A 219 -8.59 -80.12 38.28
C ARG A 219 -9.50 -81.20 37.70
N ASN A 220 -9.94 -81.05 36.45
CA ASN A 220 -10.78 -82.04 35.78
C ASN A 220 -10.05 -83.38 35.59
N ASN A 221 -8.79 -83.35 35.16
CA ASN A 221 -7.94 -84.54 35.02
C ASN A 221 -7.76 -85.27 36.37
N PHE A 222 -7.58 -84.51 37.46
CA PHE A 222 -7.50 -85.09 38.80
C PHE A 222 -8.83 -85.74 39.20
N LEU A 223 -9.96 -85.06 38.96
CA LEU A 223 -11.28 -85.59 39.27
C LEU A 223 -11.56 -86.89 38.50
N GLU A 224 -11.21 -86.94 37.22
CA GLU A 224 -11.34 -88.14 36.40
C GLU A 224 -10.53 -89.31 36.99
N LYS A 225 -9.26 -89.08 37.36
CA LYS A 225 -8.43 -90.10 38.02
C LYS A 225 -9.02 -90.54 39.37
N GLN A 226 -9.54 -89.62 40.16
CA GLN A 226 -10.21 -89.96 41.42
C GLN A 226 -11.42 -90.87 41.16
N THR A 227 -12.26 -90.54 40.17
CA THR A 227 -13.42 -91.38 39.83
C THR A 227 -13.02 -92.75 39.29
N SER A 228 -11.91 -92.87 38.55
CA SER A 228 -11.41 -94.17 38.10
C SER A 228 -10.90 -95.03 39.26
N PHE A 229 -10.12 -94.44 40.18
CA PHE A 229 -9.64 -95.17 41.37
C PHE A 229 -10.78 -95.59 42.29
N GLN A 230 -11.80 -94.73 42.46
CA GLN A 230 -12.97 -95.06 43.23
C GLN A 230 -13.70 -96.28 42.65
N ARG A 231 -13.88 -96.31 41.33
CA ARG A 231 -14.51 -97.44 40.62
C ARG A 231 -13.70 -98.73 40.79
N GLU A 232 -12.39 -98.67 40.65
CA GLU A 232 -11.50 -99.83 40.82
C GLU A 232 -11.55 -100.36 42.27
N THR A 233 -11.61 -99.46 43.25
CA THR A 233 -11.76 -99.83 44.67
C THR A 233 -13.10 -100.52 44.94
N GLU A 234 -14.19 -100.00 44.37
CA GLU A 234 -15.52 -100.62 44.46
C GLU A 234 -15.55 -102.00 43.77
N GLU A 235 -14.87 -102.15 42.63
CA GLU A 235 -14.72 -103.43 41.95
C GLU A 235 -13.96 -104.45 42.82
N TYR A 236 -12.83 -104.06 43.42
CA TYR A 236 -12.10 -104.93 44.34
C TYR A 236 -12.92 -105.27 45.59
N ALA A 237 -13.63 -104.31 46.17
CA ALA A 237 -14.52 -104.56 47.31
C ALA A 237 -15.63 -105.55 46.96
N ALA A 238 -16.21 -105.44 45.75
CA ALA A 238 -17.22 -106.39 45.27
C ALA A 238 -16.65 -107.80 45.04
N ILE A 239 -15.42 -107.92 44.55
CA ILE A 239 -14.73 -109.21 44.39
C ILE A 239 -14.46 -109.85 45.76
N ILE A 240 -13.95 -109.07 46.72
CA ILE A 240 -13.69 -109.55 48.09
C ILE A 240 -15.00 -110.01 48.74
N GLY A 241 -16.07 -109.22 48.67
CA GLY A 241 -17.36 -109.62 49.24
C GLY A 241 -17.94 -110.89 48.59
N GLN A 242 -17.69 -111.13 47.29
CA GLN A 242 -18.05 -112.39 46.63
C GLN A 242 -17.20 -113.57 47.13
N MET A 243 -15.90 -113.37 47.34
CA MET A 243 -15.01 -114.41 47.88
C MET A 243 -15.38 -114.77 49.32
N GLU A 244 -15.72 -113.79 50.16
CA GLU A 244 -16.20 -114.02 51.53
C GLU A 244 -17.48 -114.86 51.52
N LEU A 245 -18.45 -114.53 50.66
CA LEU A 245 -19.70 -115.30 50.53
C LEU A 245 -19.45 -116.77 50.11
N LEU A 246 -18.45 -117.03 49.26
CA LEU A 246 -18.06 -118.38 48.83
C LEU A 246 -17.36 -119.20 49.92
N LEU A 247 -16.75 -118.53 50.92
CA LEU A 247 -16.06 -119.17 52.04
C LEU A 247 -17.00 -119.45 53.23
N ASP A 248 -18.13 -118.75 53.31
CA ASP A 248 -19.14 -118.91 54.37
C ASP A 248 -20.25 -119.96 54.04
N THR A 249 -20.10 -120.69 52.93
CA THR A 249 -20.92 -121.87 52.54
C THR A 249 -20.13 -123.17 52.66
#